data_AF-A0A2M7RKM0-F1
#
_entry.id   AF-A0A2M7RKM0-F1
#
_cell.length_a   1.000
_cell.length_b   1.000
_cell.length_c   1.000
_cell.angle_alpha   90.00
_cell.angle_beta   90.00
_cell.angle_gamma   90.00
#
_symmetry.space_group_name_H-M   'P 1'
#
loop_
_entity.id
_entity.type
_entity.pdbx_description
1 polymer ?
#
loop_
_entity_poly.entity_id
_entity_poly.type
_entity_poly.pdbx_seq_one_letter_code
_entity_poly.pdbx_strand_id
1 'polypeptide(L)'
;MKEQLEQLKNKVLEEIKLIQDPKLLGNLEKEYLGRKGKLTKVMRQIKDVSAELRPVMGKLVNEIKKDVSAAFQEAETKLKTGSNDSSEFFDPTLPGIVPPAGHLHPITQMLERIWEVFRSMNYDLVLGPEIENDYYNFQALNVPPDHPARDMHDTFYLKGTKGAKGEKGKREKYGDLLLRTHTSSISQVRTMEKRKPPIRIMATGKCYRRDDDISHTPMFHQFDGIAIDHGITFADLKGTLHYAMRELLEEEVKVRFRISYFPFVEPGAEFDVTCTICGGRGCPTCKGTGWLEMGGCGMIHPNVMKAAKYDSKKWKGFAFGFGVERPAMIKHRISDIRALFENDLRFLKQF
;
A
#
# COMPACT_ATOMS: atom_id res chain seq x y z
N MET A 1 -41.69 -32.44 -69.33
CA MET A 1 -40.68 -32.76 -68.29
C MET A 1 -39.47 -31.82 -68.32
N LYS A 2 -38.72 -31.73 -69.43
CA LYS A 2 -37.55 -30.82 -69.53
C LYS A 2 -37.91 -29.35 -69.21
N GLU A 3 -38.93 -28.82 -69.86
CA GLU A 3 -39.40 -27.43 -69.66
C GLU A 3 -39.88 -27.16 -68.23
N GLN A 4 -40.54 -28.13 -67.59
CA GLN A 4 -40.99 -28.02 -66.19
C GLN A 4 -39.82 -28.00 -65.19
N LEU A 5 -38.74 -28.73 -65.47
CA LEU A 5 -37.53 -28.73 -64.62
C LEU A 5 -36.75 -27.41 -64.75
N GLU A 6 -36.67 -26.85 -65.96
CA GLU A 6 -36.03 -25.55 -66.21
C GLU A 6 -36.83 -24.39 -65.57
N GLN A 7 -38.17 -24.42 -65.67
CA GLN A 7 -39.04 -23.44 -64.99
C GLN A 7 -38.88 -23.49 -63.46
N LEU A 8 -38.83 -24.70 -62.87
CA LEU A 8 -38.62 -24.86 -61.43
C LEU A 8 -37.22 -24.39 -61.01
N LYS A 9 -36.18 -24.65 -61.81
CA LYS A 9 -34.82 -24.15 -61.54
C LYS A 9 -34.80 -22.63 -61.48
N ASN A 10 -35.37 -21.95 -62.49
CA ASN A 10 -35.38 -20.49 -62.54
C ASN A 10 -36.19 -19.88 -61.39
N LYS A 11 -37.35 -20.49 -61.05
CA LYS A 11 -38.17 -20.04 -59.93
C LYS A 11 -37.44 -20.13 -58.59
N VAL A 12 -36.72 -21.23 -58.34
CA VAL A 12 -35.93 -21.39 -57.12
C VAL A 12 -34.79 -20.38 -57.05
N LEU A 13 -34.10 -20.13 -58.16
CA LEU A 13 -33.00 -19.16 -58.20
C LEU A 13 -33.49 -17.72 -57.92
N GLU A 14 -34.68 -17.35 -58.40
CA GLU A 14 -35.29 -16.05 -58.09
C GLU A 14 -35.76 -15.97 -56.63
N GLU A 15 -36.39 -17.02 -56.10
CA GLU A 15 -36.83 -17.05 -54.69
C GLU A 15 -35.64 -17.02 -53.72
N ILE A 16 -34.51 -17.66 -54.05
CA ILE A 16 -33.27 -17.61 -53.26
C ILE A 16 -32.73 -16.17 -53.16
N LYS A 17 -32.78 -15.38 -54.24
CA LYS A 17 -32.28 -13.99 -54.25
C LYS A 17 -33.06 -13.06 -53.31
N LEU A 18 -34.33 -13.37 -53.05
CA LEU A 18 -35.22 -12.53 -52.24
C LEU A 18 -35.14 -12.81 -50.74
N ILE A 19 -34.48 -13.90 -50.33
CA ILE A 19 -34.44 -14.32 -48.93
C ILE A 19 -33.24 -13.71 -48.20
N GLN A 20 -33.54 -13.00 -47.12
CA GLN A 20 -32.54 -12.41 -46.20
C GLN A 20 -32.49 -13.11 -44.83
N ASP A 21 -33.38 -14.06 -44.56
CA ASP A 21 -33.45 -14.79 -43.29
C ASP A 21 -32.96 -16.25 -43.47
N PRO A 22 -31.93 -16.70 -42.73
CA PRO A 22 -31.44 -18.08 -42.75
C PRO A 22 -32.53 -19.14 -42.49
N LYS A 23 -33.54 -18.83 -41.65
CA LYS A 23 -34.65 -19.75 -41.36
C LYS A 23 -35.57 -19.91 -42.56
N LEU A 24 -35.84 -18.82 -43.28
CA LEU A 24 -36.63 -18.85 -44.51
C LEU A 24 -35.90 -19.59 -45.64
N LEU A 25 -34.57 -19.45 -45.73
CA LEU A 25 -33.76 -20.19 -46.70
C LEU A 25 -33.84 -21.70 -46.46
N GLY A 26 -33.72 -22.15 -45.21
CA GLY A 26 -33.83 -23.57 -44.86
C GLY A 26 -35.24 -24.16 -45.06
N ASN A 27 -36.29 -23.34 -44.94
CA ASN A 27 -37.65 -23.76 -45.28
C ASN A 27 -37.84 -23.91 -46.80
N LEU A 28 -37.28 -22.98 -47.58
CA LEU A 28 -37.29 -23.03 -49.03
C LEU A 28 -36.53 -24.25 -49.57
N GLU A 29 -35.38 -24.56 -48.98
CA GLU A 29 -34.60 -25.76 -49.35
C GLU A 29 -35.41 -27.05 -49.13
N LYS A 30 -36.12 -27.15 -48.00
CA LYS A 30 -37.00 -28.30 -47.71
C LYS A 30 -38.19 -28.38 -48.67
N GLU A 31 -38.75 -27.25 -49.10
CA GLU A 31 -39.88 -27.19 -50.02
C GLU A 31 -39.52 -27.68 -51.44
N TYR A 32 -38.31 -27.39 -51.91
CA TYR A 32 -37.88 -27.77 -53.26
C TYR A 32 -37.07 -29.07 -53.30
N LEU A 33 -36.07 -29.24 -52.44
CA LEU A 33 -35.14 -30.37 -52.42
C LEU A 33 -35.51 -31.46 -51.41
N GLY A 34 -36.50 -31.23 -50.54
CA GLY A 34 -36.92 -32.22 -49.53
C GLY A 34 -37.49 -33.51 -50.12
N ARG A 35 -37.70 -34.52 -49.27
CA ARG A 35 -38.22 -35.85 -49.67
C ARG A 35 -39.59 -35.81 -50.36
N LYS A 36 -40.39 -34.77 -50.09
CA LYS A 36 -41.69 -34.47 -50.73
C LYS A 36 -41.65 -33.19 -51.60
N GLY A 37 -40.45 -32.66 -51.86
CA GLY A 37 -40.26 -31.36 -52.49
C GLY A 37 -40.71 -31.31 -53.96
N LYS A 38 -40.98 -30.11 -54.45
CA LYS A 38 -41.48 -29.89 -55.83
C LYS A 38 -40.51 -30.45 -56.87
N LEU A 39 -39.20 -30.26 -56.68
CA LEU A 39 -38.15 -30.78 -57.56
C LEU A 39 -38.10 -32.32 -57.49
N THR A 40 -38.12 -32.89 -56.28
CA THR A 40 -38.09 -34.34 -56.04
C THR A 40 -39.32 -35.06 -56.63
N LYS A 41 -40.51 -34.44 -56.66
CA LYS A 41 -41.72 -35.00 -57.28
C LYS A 41 -41.57 -35.13 -58.79
N VAL A 42 -41.08 -34.09 -59.47
CA VAL A 42 -40.86 -34.11 -60.93
C VAL A 42 -39.76 -35.11 -61.28
N MET A 43 -38.70 -35.22 -60.47
CA MET A 43 -37.63 -36.21 -60.67
C MET A 43 -38.12 -37.67 -60.56
N ARG A 44 -39.19 -37.97 -59.81
CA ARG A 44 -39.73 -39.34 -59.72
C ARG A 44 -40.44 -39.79 -61.00
N GLN A 45 -40.90 -38.85 -61.83
CA GLN A 45 -41.56 -39.12 -63.10
C GLN A 45 -40.60 -39.60 -64.20
N ILE A 46 -39.28 -39.67 -63.92
CA ILE A 46 -38.28 -40.27 -64.83
C ILE A 46 -38.61 -41.74 -65.15
N LYS A 47 -39.29 -42.44 -64.22
CA LYS A 47 -39.72 -43.84 -64.42
C LYS A 47 -40.71 -43.99 -65.59
N ASP A 48 -41.46 -42.94 -65.87
CA ASP A 48 -42.53 -42.92 -66.89
C ASP A 48 -42.01 -42.50 -68.28
N VAL A 49 -40.72 -42.20 -68.41
CA VAL A 49 -40.06 -41.83 -69.68
C VAL A 49 -39.64 -43.09 -70.46
N SER A 50 -39.71 -43.05 -71.79
CA SER A 50 -39.29 -44.14 -72.68
C SER A 50 -37.83 -44.54 -72.47
N ALA A 51 -37.51 -45.83 -72.65
CA ALA A 51 -36.20 -46.39 -72.33
C ALA A 51 -35.02 -45.67 -73.04
N GLU A 52 -35.25 -45.17 -74.25
CA GLU A 52 -34.27 -44.44 -75.07
C GLU A 52 -33.97 -43.03 -74.54
N LEU A 53 -34.94 -42.36 -73.90
CA LEU A 53 -34.80 -40.98 -73.40
C LEU A 53 -34.41 -40.91 -71.90
N ARG A 54 -34.46 -42.02 -71.17
CA ARG A 54 -34.07 -42.10 -69.75
C ARG A 54 -32.64 -41.64 -69.45
N PRO A 55 -31.60 -41.99 -70.24
CA PRO A 55 -30.22 -41.57 -69.96
C PRO A 55 -30.04 -40.04 -70.07
N VAL A 56 -30.63 -39.43 -71.10
CA VAL A 56 -30.56 -37.99 -71.36
C VAL A 56 -31.31 -37.21 -70.27
N MET A 57 -32.49 -37.68 -69.89
CA MET A 57 -33.31 -37.04 -68.84
C MET A 57 -32.69 -37.18 -67.44
N GLY A 58 -32.05 -38.32 -67.16
CA GLY A 58 -31.34 -38.55 -65.89
C GLY A 58 -30.13 -37.63 -65.71
N LYS A 59 -29.39 -37.35 -66.79
CA LYS A 59 -28.26 -36.40 -66.76
C LYS A 59 -28.74 -34.98 -66.44
N LEU A 60 -29.78 -34.51 -67.15
CA LEU A 60 -30.36 -33.18 -66.96
C LEU A 60 -30.87 -32.98 -65.52
N VAL A 61 -31.50 -33.99 -64.94
CA VAL A 61 -32.02 -33.96 -63.56
C VAL A 61 -30.90 -33.81 -62.54
N ASN A 62 -29.79 -34.52 -62.72
CA ASN A 62 -28.64 -34.43 -61.82
C ASN A 62 -27.94 -33.08 -61.93
N GLU A 63 -27.83 -32.52 -63.13
CA GLU A 63 -27.28 -31.17 -63.36
C GLU A 63 -28.14 -30.11 -62.67
N ILE A 64 -29.46 -30.13 -62.88
CA ILE A 64 -30.38 -29.17 -62.24
C ILE A 64 -30.35 -29.30 -60.71
N LYS A 65 -30.28 -30.53 -60.18
CA LYS A 65 -30.15 -30.74 -58.73
C LYS A 65 -28.86 -30.13 -58.19
N LYS A 66 -27.74 -30.34 -58.89
CA LYS A 66 -26.43 -29.82 -58.50
C LYS A 66 -26.43 -28.29 -58.50
N ASP A 67 -26.99 -27.67 -59.54
CA ASP A 67 -27.06 -26.21 -59.65
C ASP A 67 -27.91 -25.58 -58.55
N VAL A 68 -29.08 -26.17 -58.26
CA VAL A 68 -29.98 -25.69 -57.21
C VAL A 68 -29.35 -25.87 -55.82
N SER A 69 -28.71 -27.01 -55.56
CA SER A 69 -27.99 -27.24 -54.30
C SER A 69 -26.80 -26.28 -54.13
N ALA A 70 -26.06 -25.99 -55.20
CA ALA A 70 -24.97 -25.01 -55.16
C ALA A 70 -25.49 -23.60 -54.84
N ALA A 71 -26.62 -23.19 -55.42
CA ALA A 71 -27.24 -21.89 -55.15
C ALA A 71 -27.70 -21.76 -53.69
N PHE A 72 -28.26 -22.81 -53.09
CA PHE A 72 -28.62 -22.82 -51.66
C PHE A 72 -27.38 -22.71 -50.77
N GLN A 73 -26.30 -23.43 -51.08
CA GLN A 73 -25.05 -23.36 -50.33
C GLN A 73 -24.42 -21.97 -50.40
N GLU A 74 -24.40 -21.35 -51.58
CA GLU A 74 -23.86 -20.00 -51.77
C GLU A 74 -24.68 -18.95 -51.01
N ALA A 75 -26.01 -19.07 -51.00
CA ALA A 75 -26.89 -18.19 -50.26
C ALA A 75 -26.71 -18.37 -48.73
N GLU A 76 -26.55 -19.60 -48.26
CA GLU A 76 -26.28 -19.89 -46.84
C GLU A 76 -24.95 -19.29 -46.39
N THR A 77 -23.90 -19.35 -47.22
CA THR A 77 -22.60 -18.75 -46.91
C THR A 77 -22.71 -17.23 -46.82
N LYS A 78 -23.38 -16.58 -47.77
CA LYS A 78 -23.59 -15.12 -47.78
C LYS A 78 -24.34 -14.62 -46.54
N LEU A 79 -25.38 -15.34 -46.11
CA LEU A 79 -26.17 -14.96 -44.93
C LEU A 79 -25.41 -15.17 -43.61
N LYS A 80 -24.55 -16.19 -43.52
CA LYS A 80 -23.67 -16.41 -42.36
C LYS A 80 -22.58 -15.34 -42.24
N THR A 81 -22.05 -14.86 -43.36
CA THR A 81 -21.03 -13.80 -43.33
C THR A 81 -21.63 -12.41 -43.07
N GLY A 82 -22.87 -12.15 -43.51
CA GLY A 82 -23.53 -10.85 -43.35
C GLY A 82 -24.18 -10.57 -41.99
N SER A 83 -24.20 -11.55 -41.07
CA SER A 83 -24.90 -11.43 -39.78
C SER A 83 -23.99 -11.11 -38.58
N ASN A 84 -22.67 -10.99 -38.78
CA ASN A 84 -21.70 -10.77 -37.69
C ASN A 84 -21.10 -9.35 -37.61
N ASP A 85 -21.48 -8.42 -38.49
CA ASP A 85 -20.86 -7.09 -38.57
C ASP A 85 -21.56 -6.00 -37.73
N SER A 86 -22.56 -6.33 -36.92
CA SER A 86 -22.96 -5.46 -35.82
C SER A 86 -22.03 -5.67 -34.63
N SER A 87 -20.73 -5.42 -34.82
CA SER A 87 -19.86 -5.19 -33.67
C SER A 87 -20.43 -3.96 -32.95
N GLU A 88 -21.07 -4.17 -31.80
CA GLU A 88 -21.36 -3.06 -30.90
C GLU A 88 -20.07 -2.23 -30.76
N PHE A 89 -20.19 -0.93 -31.01
CA PHE A 89 -19.05 -0.02 -30.94
C PHE A 89 -18.51 -0.04 -29.51
N PHE A 90 -17.41 -0.76 -29.30
CA PHE A 90 -16.67 -0.77 -28.05
C PHE A 90 -15.63 0.35 -28.10
N ASP A 91 -15.77 1.33 -27.22
CA ASP A 91 -14.77 2.37 -27.05
C ASP A 91 -13.70 1.89 -26.03
N PRO A 92 -12.49 1.49 -26.50
CA PRO A 92 -11.42 1.03 -25.62
C PRO A 92 -10.83 2.15 -24.76
N THR A 93 -11.21 3.42 -25.00
CA THR A 93 -10.73 4.57 -24.22
C THR A 93 -11.61 4.86 -23.00
N LEU A 94 -12.78 4.23 -22.89
CA LEU A 94 -13.63 4.37 -21.71
C LEU A 94 -12.89 3.84 -20.47
N PRO A 95 -12.81 4.64 -19.39
CA PRO A 95 -12.26 4.16 -18.13
C PRO A 95 -13.02 2.91 -17.67
N GLY A 96 -12.28 1.85 -17.38
CA GLY A 96 -12.84 0.65 -16.80
C GLY A 96 -13.43 0.91 -15.42
N ILE A 97 -14.31 0.02 -14.96
CA ILE A 97 -14.81 0.04 -13.58
C ILE A 97 -13.72 -0.55 -12.69
N VAL A 98 -12.87 0.32 -12.13
CA VAL A 98 -11.77 -0.08 -11.23
C VAL A 98 -12.14 0.32 -9.80
N PRO A 99 -12.03 -0.59 -8.81
CA PRO A 99 -12.19 -0.21 -7.42
C PRO A 99 -11.10 0.81 -7.02
N PRO A 100 -11.39 1.81 -6.18
CA PRO A 100 -10.39 2.78 -5.78
C PRO A 100 -9.23 2.08 -5.05
N ALA A 101 -8.00 2.40 -5.45
CA ALA A 101 -6.82 1.93 -4.75
C ALA A 101 -6.73 2.58 -3.36
N GLY A 102 -6.46 1.77 -2.34
CA GLY A 102 -6.09 2.28 -1.03
C GLY A 102 -4.62 2.72 -0.99
N HIS A 103 -4.27 3.52 0.00
CA HIS A 103 -2.92 3.98 0.27
C HIS A 103 -2.66 3.96 1.78
N LEU A 104 -1.39 3.87 2.17
CA LEU A 104 -0.99 3.89 3.57
C LEU A 104 -1.03 5.32 4.13
N HIS A 105 -1.33 5.43 5.41
CA HIS A 105 -1.25 6.72 6.11
C HIS A 105 0.18 7.28 6.04
N PRO A 106 0.39 8.61 5.92
CA PRO A 106 1.74 9.20 5.84
C PRO A 106 2.68 8.79 6.98
N ILE A 107 2.12 8.64 8.19
CA ILE A 107 2.87 8.12 9.34
C ILE A 107 3.30 6.67 9.15
N THR A 108 2.43 5.82 8.61
CA THR A 108 2.78 4.42 8.32
C THR A 108 3.89 4.33 7.27
N GLN A 109 3.79 5.12 6.20
CA GLN A 109 4.85 5.20 5.18
C GLN A 109 6.18 5.67 5.78
N MET A 110 6.16 6.68 6.65
CA MET A 110 7.37 7.16 7.33
C MET A 110 7.93 6.12 8.32
N LEU A 111 7.09 5.40 9.06
CA LEU A 111 7.51 4.31 9.94
C LEU A 111 8.20 3.18 9.16
N GLU A 112 7.63 2.79 8.01
CA GLU A 112 8.24 1.80 7.12
C GLU A 112 9.60 2.28 6.61
N ARG A 113 9.70 3.56 6.20
CA ARG A 113 10.97 4.15 5.77
C ARG A 113 12.02 4.17 6.88
N ILE A 114 11.63 4.55 8.11
CA ILE A 114 12.51 4.49 9.29
C ILE A 114 12.98 3.05 9.50
N TRP A 115 12.07 2.07 9.44
CA TRP A 115 12.44 0.66 9.57
C TRP A 115 13.47 0.24 8.52
N GLU A 116 13.27 0.57 7.24
CA GLU A 116 14.21 0.25 6.16
C GLU A 116 15.61 0.83 6.39
N VAL A 117 15.69 2.13 6.71
CA VAL A 117 16.96 2.84 6.89
C VAL A 117 17.77 2.22 8.04
N PHE A 118 17.15 1.99 9.18
CA PHE A 118 17.86 1.46 10.34
C PHE A 118 18.09 -0.06 10.26
N ARG A 119 17.20 -0.81 9.59
CA ARG A 119 17.45 -2.22 9.27
C ARG A 119 18.71 -2.37 8.40
N SER A 120 18.95 -1.46 7.45
CA SER A 120 20.18 -1.45 6.65
C SER A 120 21.46 -1.28 7.49
N MET A 121 21.34 -0.67 8.67
CA MET A 121 22.42 -0.51 9.66
C MET A 121 22.45 -1.62 10.74
N ASN A 122 21.70 -2.70 10.51
CA ASN A 122 21.58 -3.86 11.40
C ASN A 122 20.96 -3.53 12.77
N TYR A 123 19.91 -2.70 12.79
CA TYR A 123 19.06 -2.49 13.97
C TYR A 123 17.88 -3.46 13.95
N ASP A 124 17.58 -4.07 15.11
CA ASP A 124 16.37 -4.86 15.30
C ASP A 124 15.21 -3.99 15.81
N LEU A 125 13.99 -4.27 15.34
CA LEU A 125 12.78 -3.65 15.90
C LEU A 125 12.36 -4.37 17.17
N VAL A 126 12.08 -3.60 18.22
CA VAL A 126 11.49 -4.07 19.47
C VAL A 126 10.19 -3.33 19.75
N LEU A 127 9.18 -4.08 20.17
CA LEU A 127 7.86 -3.57 20.52
C LEU A 127 7.63 -3.67 22.02
N GLY A 128 6.78 -2.80 22.54
CA GLY A 128 6.42 -2.79 23.95
C GLY A 128 5.07 -2.13 24.20
N PRO A 129 4.57 -2.21 25.44
CA PRO A 129 3.24 -1.76 25.78
C PRO A 129 3.13 -0.23 25.75
N GLU A 130 1.95 0.29 25.44
CA GLU A 130 1.64 1.73 25.51
C GLU A 130 1.40 2.20 26.95
N ILE A 131 0.79 1.34 27.78
CA ILE A 131 0.69 1.53 29.22
C ILE A 131 1.96 0.98 29.86
N GLU A 132 2.69 1.83 30.58
CA GLU A 132 3.97 1.49 31.21
C GLU A 132 3.96 1.80 32.71
N ASN A 133 4.90 1.20 33.44
CA ASN A 133 5.17 1.52 34.84
C ASN A 133 6.11 2.74 34.94
N ASP A 134 5.88 3.60 35.93
CA ASP A 134 6.79 4.68 36.35
C ASP A 134 8.27 4.28 36.37
N TYR A 135 8.56 3.07 36.84
CA TYR A 135 9.93 2.56 36.91
C TYR A 135 10.60 2.56 35.52
N TYR A 136 9.99 1.93 34.51
CA TYR A 136 10.59 1.82 33.18
C TYR A 136 10.48 3.12 32.38
N ASN A 137 9.45 3.93 32.62
CA ASN A 137 9.29 5.20 31.93
C ASN A 137 10.23 6.29 32.48
N PHE A 138 10.58 6.27 33.77
CA PHE A 138 11.35 7.34 34.39
C PHE A 138 12.53 6.86 35.22
N GLN A 139 12.29 6.09 36.29
CA GLN A 139 13.32 5.83 37.31
C GLN A 139 14.53 5.09 36.72
N ALA A 140 14.27 4.07 35.90
CA ALA A 140 15.28 3.29 35.19
C ALA A 140 16.09 4.14 34.20
N LEU A 141 15.52 5.25 33.74
CA LEU A 141 16.12 6.24 32.85
C LEU A 141 16.78 7.39 33.61
N ASN A 142 17.19 7.14 34.87
CA ASN A 142 17.85 8.12 35.72
C ASN A 142 16.97 9.35 36.04
N VAL A 143 15.64 9.16 36.07
CA VAL A 143 14.66 10.21 36.43
C VAL A 143 13.94 9.83 37.74
N PRO A 144 14.49 10.19 38.91
CA PRO A 144 13.86 9.89 40.21
C PRO A 144 12.54 10.67 40.41
N PRO A 145 11.68 10.24 41.37
CA PRO A 145 10.33 10.80 41.57
C PRO A 145 10.22 12.32 41.72
N ASP A 146 11.26 12.96 42.23
CA ASP A 146 11.39 14.38 42.54
C ASP A 146 12.13 15.18 41.44
N HIS A 147 12.48 14.54 40.32
CA HIS A 147 13.24 15.18 39.26
C HIS A 147 12.37 16.09 38.36
N PRO A 148 12.78 17.35 38.07
CA PRO A 148 12.00 18.30 37.26
C PRO A 148 11.65 17.83 35.85
N ALA A 149 12.48 16.97 35.25
CA ALA A 149 12.19 16.38 33.94
C ALA A 149 10.86 15.60 33.89
N ARG A 150 10.32 15.14 35.03
CA ARG A 150 8.99 14.52 35.06
C ARG A 150 7.88 15.48 34.69
N ASP A 151 8.01 16.73 35.12
CA ASP A 151 7.04 17.79 34.80
C ASP A 151 7.12 18.18 33.32
N MET A 152 8.31 18.12 32.71
CA MET A 152 8.53 18.38 31.28
C MET A 152 7.81 17.39 30.33
N HIS A 153 7.32 16.26 30.85
CA HIS A 153 6.69 15.23 30.05
C HIS A 153 5.15 15.21 30.14
N ASP A 154 4.54 16.07 30.96
CA ASP A 154 3.08 16.27 31.02
C ASP A 154 2.26 14.95 30.98
N THR A 155 2.61 14.03 31.88
CA THR A 155 2.25 12.61 31.77
C THR A 155 0.80 12.30 32.16
N PHE A 156 0.15 11.39 31.41
CA PHE A 156 -1.16 10.82 31.77
C PHE A 156 -1.01 9.63 32.73
N TYR A 157 -1.40 9.83 33.99
CA TYR A 157 -1.41 8.79 35.03
C TYR A 157 -2.75 8.06 35.13
N LEU A 158 -2.73 6.74 35.30
CA LEU A 158 -3.94 5.91 35.42
C LEU A 158 -4.34 5.75 36.88
N LYS A 159 -5.44 6.39 37.29
CA LYS A 159 -5.95 6.34 38.67
C LYS A 159 -6.28 4.91 39.12
N GLY A 160 -5.94 4.56 40.36
CA GLY A 160 -6.36 3.30 41.00
C GLY A 160 -5.57 2.05 40.56
N THR A 161 -4.48 2.21 39.82
CA THR A 161 -3.64 1.10 39.35
C THR A 161 -2.48 0.82 40.31
N LYS A 162 -2.19 -0.47 40.57
CA LYS A 162 -0.98 -0.92 41.27
C LYS A 162 -0.02 -1.53 40.24
N GLY A 163 1.19 -1.01 40.17
CA GLY A 163 2.18 -1.38 39.16
C GLY A 163 2.98 -2.62 39.56
N ALA A 164 3.52 -3.34 38.57
CA ALA A 164 4.49 -4.40 38.82
C ALA A 164 5.84 -3.75 39.19
N LYS A 165 6.11 -3.63 40.50
CA LYS A 165 7.23 -2.92 41.15
C LYS A 165 7.01 -1.39 41.26
N GLY A 166 6.58 -0.95 42.44
CA GLY A 166 6.51 0.46 42.84
C GLY A 166 6.62 0.55 44.36
N GLU A 167 7.49 1.44 44.86
CA GLU A 167 7.74 1.65 46.28
C GLU A 167 6.49 2.15 47.03
N LYS A 168 6.32 1.67 48.27
CA LYS A 168 5.30 2.18 49.19
C LYS A 168 5.69 3.60 49.64
N GLY A 169 5.14 4.63 49.01
CA GLY A 169 5.25 6.00 49.53
C GLY A 169 4.73 7.10 48.61
N LYS A 170 3.80 7.92 49.12
CA LYS A 170 3.38 9.25 48.60
C LYS A 170 2.79 9.33 47.18
N ARG A 171 2.06 8.32 46.71
CA ARG A 171 1.24 8.42 45.47
C ARG A 171 -0.20 7.92 45.63
N GLU A 172 -0.85 8.13 46.76
CA GLU A 172 -2.30 7.82 46.87
C GLU A 172 -3.18 8.58 45.86
N LYS A 173 -2.68 9.69 45.29
CA LYS A 173 -3.42 10.51 44.31
C LYS A 173 -3.35 10.00 42.86
N TYR A 174 -2.31 9.26 42.47
CA TYR A 174 -2.04 8.81 41.09
C TYR A 174 -1.63 7.33 41.09
N GLY A 175 -2.16 6.49 40.20
CA GLY A 175 -1.73 5.08 40.15
C GLY A 175 -0.31 4.92 39.59
N ASP A 176 0.27 3.72 39.77
CA ASP A 176 1.64 3.42 39.35
C ASP A 176 1.81 3.21 37.84
N LEU A 177 0.70 3.03 37.11
CA LEU A 177 0.68 2.90 35.66
C LEU A 177 0.38 4.23 34.99
N LEU A 178 0.99 4.45 33.82
CA LEU A 178 0.88 5.66 33.03
C LEU A 178 0.89 5.34 31.53
N LEU A 179 0.41 6.27 30.71
CA LEU A 179 0.65 6.22 29.26
C LEU A 179 2.09 6.67 28.99
N ARG A 180 2.87 5.85 28.27
CA ARG A 180 4.30 6.14 28.05
C ARG A 180 4.51 7.47 27.33
N THR A 181 5.52 8.22 27.76
CA THR A 181 5.82 9.57 27.23
C THR A 181 6.87 9.57 26.11
N HIS A 182 7.56 8.44 25.97
CA HIS A 182 8.59 8.17 24.97
C HIS A 182 8.80 6.65 24.84
N THR A 183 9.40 6.19 23.74
CA THR A 183 9.69 4.76 23.50
C THR A 183 11.00 4.28 24.16
N SER A 184 11.76 5.15 24.84
CA SER A 184 12.98 4.81 25.59
C SER A 184 12.73 3.77 26.67
N SER A 185 11.51 3.74 27.23
CA SER A 185 11.07 2.71 28.17
C SER A 185 11.14 1.29 27.59
N ILE A 186 11.01 1.17 26.27
CA ILE A 186 11.10 -0.09 25.52
C ILE A 186 12.53 -0.34 25.06
N SER A 187 13.12 0.59 24.29
CA SER A 187 14.42 0.40 23.64
C SER A 187 15.57 0.31 24.65
N GLN A 188 15.44 0.89 25.84
CA GLN A 188 16.50 0.87 26.86
C GLN A 188 16.26 -0.25 27.89
N VAL A 189 16.09 0.11 29.16
CA VAL A 189 16.23 -0.83 30.30
C VAL A 189 15.37 -2.09 30.14
N ARG A 190 14.12 -1.98 29.70
CA ARG A 190 13.22 -3.15 29.50
C ARG A 190 13.79 -4.18 28.51
N THR A 191 14.43 -3.74 27.43
CA THR A 191 15.05 -4.66 26.45
C THR A 191 16.46 -5.04 26.86
N MET A 192 17.23 -4.10 27.43
CA MET A 192 18.59 -4.36 27.92
C MET A 192 18.60 -5.37 29.07
N GLU A 193 17.56 -5.49 29.88
CA GLU A 193 17.46 -6.56 30.90
C GLU A 193 17.28 -7.97 30.28
N LYS A 194 16.78 -8.06 29.05
CA LYS A 194 16.45 -9.33 28.37
C LYS A 194 17.48 -9.75 27.34
N ARG A 195 18.23 -8.81 26.79
CA ARG A 195 19.29 -9.04 25.80
C ARG A 195 20.65 -8.77 26.45
N LYS A 196 21.73 -9.29 25.88
CA LYS A 196 23.10 -8.96 26.32
C LYS A 196 23.80 -8.23 25.18
N PRO A 197 24.73 -7.30 25.44
CA PRO A 197 25.52 -6.65 24.39
C PRO A 197 26.36 -7.67 23.60
N PRO A 198 26.70 -7.38 22.33
CA PRO A 198 26.37 -6.16 21.60
C PRO A 198 24.91 -6.10 21.15
N ILE A 199 24.29 -4.92 21.20
CA ILE A 199 22.91 -4.71 20.74
C ILE A 199 22.79 -3.44 19.90
N ARG A 200 22.03 -3.53 18.82
CA ARG A 200 21.51 -2.40 18.04
C ARG A 200 20.02 -2.61 17.87
N ILE A 201 19.24 -1.81 18.56
CA ILE A 201 17.79 -1.99 18.61
C ILE A 201 17.10 -0.66 18.48
N MET A 202 15.89 -0.70 17.98
CA MET A 202 15.02 0.46 17.91
C MET A 202 13.60 0.09 18.30
N ALA A 203 12.93 1.06 18.91
CA ALA A 203 11.54 0.98 19.28
C ALA A 203 10.79 2.09 18.55
N THR A 204 9.58 1.77 18.10
CA THR A 204 8.65 2.77 17.61
C THR A 204 7.27 2.51 18.18
N GLY A 205 6.48 3.57 18.32
CA GLY A 205 5.07 3.46 18.62
C GLY A 205 4.49 4.74 19.21
N LYS A 206 3.22 4.65 19.60
CA LYS A 206 2.48 5.77 20.16
C LYS A 206 3.03 6.19 21.52
N CYS A 207 3.14 7.49 21.72
CA CYS A 207 3.52 8.15 22.95
C CYS A 207 2.50 9.24 23.27
N TYR A 208 2.39 9.59 24.55
CA TYR A 208 1.32 10.43 25.04
C TYR A 208 1.86 11.52 25.95
N ARG A 209 1.43 12.76 25.72
CA ARG A 209 1.75 13.94 26.54
C ARG A 209 0.53 14.85 26.55
N ARG A 210 0.31 15.60 27.62
CA ARG A 210 -0.82 16.51 27.73
C ARG A 210 -0.51 17.86 27.07
N ASP A 211 -0.21 17.82 25.77
CA ASP A 211 0.06 18.99 24.91
C ASP A 211 -0.88 18.96 23.71
N ASP A 212 -1.47 20.10 23.34
CA ASP A 212 -2.38 20.22 22.17
C ASP A 212 -2.26 21.61 21.53
N ASP A 213 -1.50 21.71 20.44
CA ASP A 213 -1.32 22.92 19.64
C ASP A 213 -1.02 22.59 18.15
N ILE A 214 -0.63 23.59 17.35
CA ILE A 214 -0.37 23.43 15.90
C ILE A 214 0.85 22.51 15.60
N SER A 215 1.70 22.28 16.61
CA SER A 215 2.92 21.49 16.55
C SER A 215 2.94 20.28 17.50
N HIS A 216 2.00 20.19 18.44
CA HIS A 216 1.94 19.14 19.45
C HIS A 216 0.55 18.53 19.50
N THR A 217 0.49 17.20 19.64
CA THR A 217 -0.76 16.46 19.81
C THR A 217 -0.69 15.57 21.03
N PRO A 218 -1.83 15.29 21.69
CA PRO A 218 -1.81 14.49 22.91
C PRO A 218 -1.31 13.06 22.74
N MET A 219 -1.37 12.57 21.51
CA MET A 219 -0.80 11.31 21.05
C MET A 219 0.02 11.58 19.78
N PHE A 220 1.23 11.07 19.74
CA PHE A 220 2.15 11.13 18.60
C PHE A 220 2.94 9.83 18.52
N HIS A 221 3.74 9.64 17.48
CA HIS A 221 4.58 8.47 17.30
C HIS A 221 6.03 8.85 17.55
N GLN A 222 6.68 8.13 18.44
CA GLN A 222 8.11 8.32 18.70
C GLN A 222 8.88 7.11 18.19
N PHE A 223 10.07 7.41 17.70
CA PHE A 223 11.08 6.43 17.34
C PHE A 223 12.32 6.67 18.19
N ASP A 224 12.77 5.63 18.90
CA ASP A 224 13.99 5.66 19.69
C ASP A 224 14.91 4.50 19.30
N GLY A 225 16.19 4.76 19.13
CA GLY A 225 17.21 3.75 18.83
C GLY A 225 18.37 3.79 19.80
N ILE A 226 18.96 2.63 20.05
CA ILE A 226 20.22 2.50 20.80
C ILE A 226 21.22 1.59 20.08
N ALA A 227 22.49 1.88 20.28
CA ALA A 227 23.58 0.97 19.96
C ALA A 227 24.51 0.83 21.16
N ILE A 228 24.81 -0.39 21.58
CA ILE A 228 25.70 -0.71 22.69
C ILE A 228 26.69 -1.77 22.23
N ASP A 229 27.98 -1.45 22.29
CA ASP A 229 29.07 -2.34 21.91
C ASP A 229 30.38 -1.87 22.55
N HIS A 230 31.45 -2.61 22.33
CA HIS A 230 32.80 -2.20 22.64
C HIS A 230 33.25 -1.05 21.73
N GLY A 231 33.84 -0.01 22.32
CA GLY A 231 34.47 1.07 21.58
C GLY A 231 33.51 2.09 20.96
N ILE A 232 32.20 2.01 21.20
CA ILE A 232 31.26 3.03 20.70
C ILE A 232 31.61 4.42 21.25
N THR A 233 31.63 5.40 20.35
CA THR A 233 31.94 6.80 20.60
C THR A 233 30.80 7.72 20.16
N PHE A 234 30.92 9.01 20.51
CA PHE A 234 30.00 10.03 20.02
C PHE A 234 30.14 10.24 18.49
N ALA A 235 31.28 9.91 17.89
CA ALA A 235 31.45 9.99 16.44
C ALA A 235 30.53 8.98 15.71
N ASP A 236 30.36 7.78 16.27
CA ASP A 236 29.46 6.75 15.74
C ASP A 236 27.99 7.19 15.80
N LEU A 237 27.60 7.88 16.87
CA LEU A 237 26.28 8.52 16.99
C LEU A 237 26.07 9.55 15.88
N LYS A 238 27.04 10.46 15.69
CA LYS A 238 26.96 11.50 14.65
C LYS A 238 26.88 10.89 13.26
N GLY A 239 27.68 9.87 12.97
CA GLY A 239 27.67 9.15 11.69
C GLY A 239 26.33 8.47 11.43
N THR A 240 25.81 7.73 12.42
CA THR A 240 24.51 7.06 12.35
C THR A 240 23.38 8.04 12.04
N LEU A 241 23.27 9.15 12.78
CA LEU A 241 22.23 10.14 12.57
C LEU A 241 22.40 10.92 11.27
N HIS A 242 23.64 11.22 10.87
CA HIS A 242 23.90 11.88 9.59
C HIS A 242 23.44 11.03 8.41
N TYR A 243 23.80 9.75 8.39
CA TYR A 243 23.33 8.79 7.39
C TYR A 243 21.81 8.67 7.43
N ALA A 244 21.23 8.41 8.61
CA ALA A 244 19.80 8.19 8.75
C ALA A 244 18.96 9.37 8.25
N MET A 245 19.33 10.61 8.59
CA MET A 245 18.58 11.79 8.17
C MET A 245 18.65 12.02 6.65
N ARG A 246 19.80 11.75 6.03
CA ARG A 246 19.94 11.86 4.57
C ARG A 246 19.07 10.83 3.86
N GLU A 247 19.09 9.58 4.31
CA GLU A 247 18.27 8.52 3.70
C GLU A 247 16.76 8.70 3.96
N LEU A 248 16.37 9.25 5.11
CA LEU A 248 14.97 9.48 5.46
C LEU A 248 14.33 10.61 4.63
N LEU A 249 15.08 11.70 4.45
CA LEU A 249 14.60 12.88 3.75
C LEU A 249 14.85 12.82 2.24
N GLU A 250 15.65 11.85 1.77
CA GLU A 250 16.01 11.67 0.34
C GLU A 250 16.63 12.93 -0.28
N GLU A 251 17.28 13.73 0.56
CA GLU A 251 17.91 15.00 0.20
C GLU A 251 19.30 15.10 0.86
N GLU A 252 20.21 15.84 0.23
CA GLU A 252 21.51 16.20 0.80
C GLU A 252 21.33 17.23 1.92
N VAL A 253 21.00 16.74 3.11
CA VAL A 253 20.80 17.55 4.32
C VAL A 253 22.06 17.59 5.18
N LYS A 254 22.37 18.77 5.74
CA LYS A 254 23.39 18.88 6.79
C LYS A 254 22.75 18.63 8.14
N VAL A 255 23.48 17.94 9.02
CA VAL A 255 23.07 17.67 10.41
C VAL A 255 23.95 18.47 11.35
N ARG A 256 23.32 19.21 12.26
CA ARG A 256 23.98 19.98 13.34
C ARG A 256 23.65 19.34 14.68
N PHE A 257 24.61 19.37 15.61
CA PHE A 257 24.43 18.93 16.98
C PHE A 257 24.59 20.12 17.92
N ARG A 258 23.63 20.32 18.82
CA ARG A 258 23.65 21.35 19.87
C ARG A 258 23.67 20.64 21.22
N ILE A 259 24.51 21.11 22.14
CA ILE A 259 24.57 20.53 23.49
C ILE A 259 23.20 20.73 24.15
N SER A 260 22.65 19.67 24.71
CA SER A 260 21.39 19.68 25.44
C SER A 260 21.48 18.70 26.62
N TYR A 261 20.50 18.75 27.52
CA TYR A 261 20.48 17.93 28.72
C TYR A 261 19.34 16.91 28.66
N PHE A 262 19.68 15.64 28.85
CA PHE A 262 18.72 14.57 29.05
C PHE A 262 19.25 13.65 30.16
N PRO A 263 18.47 13.35 31.22
CA PRO A 263 18.96 12.61 32.39
C PRO A 263 19.56 11.23 32.08
N PHE A 264 19.16 10.60 30.98
CA PHE A 264 19.57 9.26 30.56
C PHE A 264 20.78 9.23 29.61
N VAL A 265 21.37 10.37 29.24
CA VAL A 265 22.60 10.44 28.43
C VAL A 265 23.61 11.46 28.98
N GLU A 266 24.90 11.18 28.80
CA GLU A 266 26.00 12.11 29.07
C GLU A 266 27.25 11.72 28.25
N PRO A 267 27.73 12.56 27.31
CA PRO A 267 27.17 13.85 26.90
C PRO A 267 25.85 13.72 26.10
N GLY A 268 24.94 14.67 26.31
CA GLY A 268 23.67 14.84 25.58
C GLY A 268 23.72 15.94 24.51
N ALA A 269 22.92 15.76 23.45
CA ALA A 269 22.77 16.73 22.36
C ALA A 269 21.39 16.65 21.71
N GLU A 270 20.89 17.78 21.24
CA GLU A 270 19.84 17.84 20.21
C GLU A 270 20.48 17.82 18.83
N PHE A 271 19.78 17.24 17.85
CA PHE A 271 20.21 17.29 16.46
C PHE A 271 19.15 17.96 15.58
N ASP A 272 19.64 18.84 14.71
CA ASP A 272 18.83 19.58 13.74
C ASP A 272 19.27 19.21 12.32
N VAL A 273 18.34 19.28 11.37
CA VAL A 273 18.61 19.15 9.94
C VAL A 273 18.45 20.49 9.25
N THR A 274 19.17 20.70 8.14
CA THR A 274 18.94 21.87 7.28
C THR A 274 17.51 21.85 6.75
N CYS A 275 16.83 23.00 6.78
CA CYS A 275 15.47 23.11 6.28
C CYS A 275 15.41 22.84 4.77
N THR A 276 14.78 21.73 4.38
CA THR A 276 14.60 21.27 2.99
C THR A 276 13.75 22.23 2.15
N ILE A 277 12.83 22.96 2.80
CA ILE A 277 11.94 23.91 2.11
C ILE A 277 12.70 25.14 1.58
N CYS A 278 13.65 25.68 2.36
CA CYS A 278 14.36 26.91 2.01
C CYS A 278 15.84 26.71 1.64
N GLY A 279 16.35 25.48 1.78
CA GLY A 279 17.77 25.16 1.60
C GLY A 279 18.67 25.82 2.64
N GLY A 280 18.15 26.06 3.85
CA GLY A 280 18.90 26.71 4.94
C GLY A 280 18.91 28.24 4.92
N ARG A 281 18.23 28.91 3.98
CA ARG A 281 18.17 30.39 3.91
C ARG A 281 17.30 31.05 4.99
N GLY A 282 16.45 30.27 5.66
CA GLY A 282 15.43 30.78 6.59
C GLY A 282 14.05 30.94 5.93
N CYS A 283 13.00 30.46 6.60
CA CYS A 283 11.59 30.59 6.18
C CYS A 283 10.67 30.49 7.41
N PRO A 284 9.35 30.74 7.28
CA PRO A 284 8.40 30.62 8.38
C PRO A 284 8.41 29.24 9.07
N THR A 285 8.57 28.13 8.31
CA THR A 285 8.59 26.77 8.86
C THR A 285 9.75 26.54 9.83
N CYS A 286 10.94 27.06 9.52
CA CYS A 286 12.11 26.96 10.41
C CYS A 286 12.29 28.20 11.31
N LYS A 287 11.26 29.05 11.42
CA LYS A 287 11.29 30.31 12.19
C LYS A 287 12.49 31.20 11.84
N GLY A 288 12.87 31.24 10.55
CA GLY A 288 14.00 32.02 10.05
C GLY A 288 15.40 31.45 10.32
N THR A 289 15.54 30.35 11.07
CA THR A 289 16.85 29.84 11.48
C THR A 289 17.61 29.09 10.37
N GLY A 290 16.89 28.54 9.39
CA GLY A 290 17.43 27.61 8.40
C GLY A 290 17.58 26.17 8.89
N TRP A 291 17.22 25.89 10.14
CA TRP A 291 17.37 24.58 10.80
C TRP A 291 16.02 24.08 11.34
N LEU A 292 15.80 22.78 11.26
CA LEU A 292 14.64 22.10 11.81
C LEU A 292 15.13 21.09 12.86
N GLU A 293 14.67 21.25 14.09
CA GLU A 293 14.91 20.29 15.16
C GLU A 293 14.28 18.94 14.79
N MET A 294 15.05 17.87 14.94
CA MET A 294 14.57 16.50 14.70
C MET A 294 14.34 15.76 16.02
N GLY A 295 15.28 15.87 16.97
CA GLY A 295 15.12 15.25 18.28
C GLY A 295 16.39 15.25 19.12
N GLY A 296 16.39 14.39 20.15
CA GLY A 296 17.44 14.28 21.15
C GLY A 296 18.33 13.04 20.94
N CYS A 297 19.58 13.13 21.37
CA CYS A 297 20.54 12.05 21.32
C CYS A 297 21.66 12.20 22.36
N GLY A 298 22.46 11.15 22.56
CA GLY A 298 23.64 11.23 23.41
C GLY A 298 24.23 9.86 23.78
N MET A 299 25.33 9.87 24.52
CA MET A 299 25.93 8.65 25.06
C MET A 299 25.14 8.18 26.27
N ILE A 300 24.74 6.91 26.34
CA ILE A 300 23.90 6.39 27.43
C ILE A 300 24.60 6.57 28.78
N HIS A 301 23.89 7.17 29.74
CA HIS A 301 24.43 7.48 31.05
C HIS A 301 24.78 6.19 31.84
N PRO A 302 25.91 6.14 32.57
CA PRO A 302 26.32 4.95 33.33
C PRO A 302 25.26 4.41 34.31
N ASN A 303 24.43 5.28 34.90
CA ASN A 303 23.32 4.86 35.78
C ASN A 303 22.27 4.03 35.04
N VAL A 304 21.98 4.35 33.78
CA VAL A 304 21.02 3.60 32.94
C VAL A 304 21.60 2.23 32.59
N MET A 305 22.89 2.18 32.24
CA MET A 305 23.61 0.91 32.04
C MET A 305 23.54 0.03 33.30
N LYS A 306 23.80 0.63 34.47
CA LYS A 306 23.75 -0.08 35.76
C LYS A 306 22.33 -0.57 36.09
N ALA A 307 21.30 0.23 35.83
CA ALA A 307 19.90 -0.16 36.03
C ALA A 307 19.55 -1.40 35.18
N ALA A 308 20.08 -1.48 33.97
CA ALA A 308 19.96 -2.64 33.09
C ALA A 308 20.95 -3.79 33.36
N LYS A 309 21.75 -3.70 34.45
CA LYS A 309 22.77 -4.69 34.84
C LYS A 309 23.91 -4.86 33.83
N TYR A 310 24.24 -3.81 33.09
CA TYR A 310 25.40 -3.76 32.21
C TYR A 310 26.59 -3.09 32.91
N ASP A 311 27.79 -3.61 32.67
CA ASP A 311 29.04 -2.99 33.13
C ASP A 311 29.43 -1.82 32.19
N SER A 312 29.23 -0.59 32.67
CA SER A 312 29.54 0.65 31.94
C SER A 312 31.04 0.89 31.72
N LYS A 313 31.92 0.16 32.41
CA LYS A 313 33.37 0.19 32.12
C LYS A 313 33.70 -0.65 30.88
N LYS A 314 32.95 -1.73 30.66
CA LYS A 314 33.14 -2.65 29.55
C LYS A 314 32.39 -2.21 28.29
N TRP A 315 31.15 -1.76 28.47
CA TRP A 315 30.22 -1.46 27.39
C TRP A 315 29.92 0.04 27.33
N LYS A 316 29.95 0.58 26.11
CA LYS A 316 29.53 1.94 25.82
C LYS A 316 28.39 1.89 24.81
N GLY A 317 27.60 2.95 24.77
CA GLY A 317 26.54 3.04 23.79
C GLY A 317 25.97 4.43 23.68
N PHE A 318 25.24 4.66 22.61
CA PHE A 318 24.48 5.89 22.40
C PHE A 318 23.00 5.57 22.24
N ALA A 319 22.18 6.57 22.51
CA ALA A 319 20.76 6.58 22.28
C ALA A 319 20.37 7.82 21.47
N PHE A 320 19.30 7.71 20.70
CA PHE A 320 18.68 8.82 20.00
C PHE A 320 17.18 8.61 19.91
N GLY A 321 16.44 9.70 19.75
CA GLY A 321 14.99 9.70 19.71
C GLY A 321 14.44 10.89 18.94
N PHE A 322 13.44 10.65 18.09
CA PHE A 322 12.72 11.70 17.39
C PHE A 322 11.26 11.33 17.13
N GLY A 323 10.40 12.34 17.00
CA GLY A 323 9.01 12.16 16.60
C GLY A 323 8.90 11.80 15.12
N VAL A 324 8.00 10.90 14.76
CA VAL A 324 7.82 10.41 13.38
C VAL A 324 7.02 11.41 12.54
N GLU A 325 6.15 12.18 13.18
CA GLU A 325 5.35 13.22 12.55
C GLU A 325 6.24 14.29 11.91
N ARG A 326 7.32 14.71 12.59
CA ARG A 326 8.23 15.76 12.10
C ARG A 326 8.87 15.43 10.74
N PRO A 327 9.57 14.29 10.52
CA PRO A 327 10.09 13.93 9.21
C PRO A 327 8.98 13.71 8.17
N ALA A 328 7.82 13.14 8.56
CA ALA A 328 6.70 12.99 7.64
C ALA A 328 6.18 14.35 7.13
N MET A 329 6.00 15.30 8.05
CA MET A 329 5.60 16.67 7.71
C MET A 329 6.63 17.38 6.83
N ILE A 330 7.93 17.18 7.07
CA ILE A 330 8.99 17.78 6.25
C ILE A 330 8.98 17.18 4.85
N LYS A 331 8.96 15.84 4.73
CA LYS A 331 8.97 15.12 3.44
C LYS A 331 7.77 15.50 2.58
N HIS A 332 6.59 15.57 3.20
CA HIS A 332 5.33 15.82 2.51
C HIS A 332 4.86 17.28 2.54
N ARG A 333 5.67 18.19 3.11
CA ARG A 333 5.37 19.63 3.26
C ARG A 333 4.03 19.92 3.94
N ILE A 334 3.69 19.13 4.95
CA ILE A 334 2.48 19.30 5.75
C ILE A 334 2.73 20.40 6.79
N SER A 335 1.85 21.39 6.86
CA SER A 335 2.02 22.57 7.72
C SER A 335 1.48 22.38 9.14
N ASP A 336 0.46 21.55 9.32
CA ASP A 336 -0.24 21.35 10.60
C ASP A 336 -0.23 19.86 10.98
N ILE A 337 0.25 19.57 12.18
CA ILE A 337 0.34 18.18 12.67
C ILE A 337 -1.05 17.55 12.84
N ARG A 338 -2.08 18.34 13.13
CA ARG A 338 -3.44 17.85 13.42
C ARG A 338 -4.09 17.20 12.20
N ALA A 339 -3.71 17.63 10.99
CA ALA A 339 -4.16 17.01 9.75
C ALA A 339 -3.83 15.50 9.68
N LEU A 340 -2.78 15.05 10.37
CA LEU A 340 -2.38 13.64 10.47
C LEU A 340 -3.30 12.82 11.40
N PHE A 341 -4.18 13.46 12.18
CA PHE A 341 -5.07 12.79 13.14
C PHE A 341 -6.56 13.07 12.87
N GLU A 342 -6.89 14.11 12.11
CA GLU A 342 -8.26 14.39 11.66
C GLU A 342 -8.80 13.32 10.69
N ASN A 343 -7.93 12.60 10.00
CA ASN A 343 -8.27 11.54 9.04
C ASN A 343 -9.19 12.01 7.90
N ASP A 344 -9.01 13.25 7.41
CA ASP A 344 -9.74 13.76 6.24
C ASP A 344 -9.34 12.97 4.98
N LEU A 345 -10.32 12.34 4.31
CA LEU A 345 -10.08 11.56 3.09
C LEU A 345 -9.46 12.39 1.95
N ARG A 346 -9.72 13.71 1.88
CA ARG A 346 -9.13 14.60 0.87
C ARG A 346 -7.64 14.83 1.13
N PHE A 347 -7.24 14.82 2.39
CA PHE A 347 -5.84 14.87 2.80
C PHE A 347 -5.17 13.54 2.54
N LEU A 348 -5.75 12.45 3.06
CA LEU A 348 -5.13 11.13 2.99
C LEU A 348 -4.89 10.65 1.55
N LYS A 349 -5.78 10.96 0.60
CA LYS A 349 -5.65 10.59 -0.83
C LYS A 349 -4.46 11.21 -1.57
N GLN A 350 -3.73 12.14 -0.95
CA GLN A 350 -2.58 12.81 -1.58
C GLN A 350 -1.28 12.01 -1.44
N PHE A 351 -1.27 10.93 -0.66
CA PHE A 351 -0.07 10.21 -0.23
C PHE A 351 -0.02 8.76 -0.69
#